data_AF-A0A356JZ13-F1
#
_entry.id   AF-A0A356JZ13-F1
#
_cell.length_a   1.000
_cell.length_b   1.000
_cell.length_c   1.000
_cell.angle_alpha   90.00
_cell.angle_beta   90.00
_cell.angle_gamma   90.00
#
_symmetry.space_group_name_H-M   'P 1'
#
loop_
_entity.id
_entity.type
_entity.pdbx_description
1 polymer ?
#
loop_
_entity_poly.entity_id
_entity_poly.type
_entity_poly.pdbx_seq_one_letter_code
_entity_poly.pdbx_strand_id
1 'polypeptide(L)'
;NQKERSHNAETLSDENLIPGKNKTPEEELIYSATVEAVKGSLEILPERYAECVRLYFFNSMSHEEISKVTGIPVNTIKSHIFRAKKIL
;
A
#
# COMPACT_ATOMS: atom_id res chain seq x y z
N ASN A 1 33.09 13.17 11.48
CA ASN A 1 32.31 13.78 12.58
C ASN A 1 31.16 14.55 11.95
N GLN A 2 30.01 13.93 11.68
CA GLN A 2 28.86 13.80 12.62
C GLN A 2 28.59 15.14 13.31
N LYS A 3 27.63 15.94 12.87
CA LYS A 3 26.22 16.03 13.32
C LYS A 3 25.75 17.40 12.78
N GLU A 4 24.54 17.69 12.34
CA GLU A 4 23.20 17.27 12.71
C GLU A 4 22.27 17.66 11.53
N ARG A 5 21.37 16.76 11.15
CA ARG A 5 20.31 17.03 10.18
C ARG A 5 19.16 17.74 10.90
N SER A 6 19.00 19.03 10.67
CA SER A 6 17.78 19.77 11.01
C SER A 6 16.87 19.81 9.80
N HIS A 7 16.01 18.82 9.64
CA HIS A 7 14.80 18.95 8.82
C HIS A 7 13.60 18.77 9.74
N ASN A 8 13.19 19.89 10.33
CA ASN A 8 11.82 20.06 10.83
C ASN A 8 10.90 20.09 9.61
N ALA A 9 10.28 18.96 9.31
CA ALA A 9 9.04 18.91 8.55
C ALA A 9 7.95 18.53 9.56
N GLU A 10 7.56 19.52 10.37
CA GLU A 10 6.25 19.50 10.99
C GLU A 10 5.22 19.62 9.86
N THR A 11 4.60 18.51 9.51
CA THR A 11 3.27 18.52 8.92
C THR A 11 2.48 17.40 9.60
N LEU A 12 2.26 17.60 10.89
CA LEU A 12 1.15 16.97 11.61
C LEU A 12 -0.10 17.74 11.23
N SER A 13 -0.68 17.44 10.07
CA SER A 13 -2.10 17.71 9.86
C SER A 13 -2.87 16.68 10.67
N ASP A 14 -3.13 17.05 11.93
CA ASP A 14 -4.05 16.41 12.86
C ASP A 14 -5.50 16.50 12.32
N GLU A 15 -5.78 15.76 11.26
CA GLU A 15 -7.15 15.59 10.74
C GLU A 15 -7.90 14.47 11.50
N ASN A 16 -7.23 13.81 12.45
CA ASN A 16 -7.74 12.63 13.17
C ASN A 16 -8.30 12.91 14.58
N LEU A 17 -8.57 14.16 14.95
CA LEU A 17 -9.17 14.51 16.25
C LEU A 17 -10.66 14.87 16.19
N ILE A 18 -11.45 14.20 15.34
CA ILE A 18 -12.93 14.30 15.38
C ILE A 18 -13.52 13.00 15.96
N PRO A 19 -13.78 12.93 17.28
CA PRO A 19 -14.55 11.84 17.85
C PRO A 19 -16.00 12.01 17.41
N GLY A 20 -16.48 11.15 16.50
CA GLY A 20 -17.90 11.14 16.10
C GLY A 20 -18.21 10.84 14.64
N LYS A 21 -17.23 10.64 13.75
CA LYS A 21 -17.51 10.23 12.36
C LYS A 21 -17.77 8.72 12.27
N ASN A 22 -18.87 8.27 12.86
CA ASN A 22 -19.43 6.98 12.48
C ASN A 22 -19.84 7.08 11.00
N LYS A 23 -19.33 6.19 10.16
CA LYS A 23 -19.69 6.16 8.74
C LYS A 23 -21.21 6.00 8.63
N THR A 24 -21.85 6.76 7.74
CA THR A 24 -23.28 6.52 7.46
C THR A 24 -23.45 5.12 6.83
N PRO A 25 -24.64 4.51 6.88
CA PRO A 25 -24.87 3.24 6.19
C PRO A 25 -24.54 3.29 4.69
N GLU A 26 -24.71 4.44 4.05
CA GLU A 26 -24.32 4.68 2.66
C GLU A 26 -22.80 4.71 2.48
N GLU A 27 -22.08 5.43 3.36
CA GLU A 27 -20.61 5.47 3.36
C GLU A 27 -20.00 4.09 3.66
N GLU A 28 -20.63 3.31 4.55
CA GLU A 28 -20.26 1.93 4.86
C GLU A 28 -20.46 1.02 3.63
N LEU A 29 -21.59 1.15 2.94
CA LEU A 29 -21.88 0.44 1.69
C LEU A 29 -20.84 0.78 0.61
N ILE A 30 -20.59 2.06 0.34
CA ILE A 30 -19.59 2.51 -0.63
C ILE A 30 -18.19 1.98 -0.27
N TYR A 31 -17.83 2.05 1.01
CA TYR A 31 -16.56 1.52 1.49
C TYR A 31 -16.45 0.02 1.28
N SER A 32 -17.48 -0.76 1.64
CA SER A 32 -17.49 -2.21 1.47
C SER A 32 -17.39 -2.62 -0.01
N ALA A 33 -18.13 -1.95 -0.90
CA ALA A 33 -18.05 -2.18 -2.34
C ALA A 33 -16.67 -1.83 -2.91
N THR A 34 -16.04 -0.77 -2.42
CA THR A 34 -14.67 -0.38 -2.81
C THR A 34 -13.67 -1.44 -2.36
N VAL A 35 -13.77 -1.92 -1.12
CA VAL A 35 -12.90 -2.98 -0.59
C VAL A 35 -13.08 -4.28 -1.37
N GLU A 36 -14.31 -4.64 -1.70
CA GLU A 36 -14.64 -5.84 -2.45
C GLU A 36 -14.12 -5.76 -3.90
N ALA A 37 -14.25 -4.61 -4.55
CA ALA A 37 -13.66 -4.36 -5.86
C ALA A 37 -12.13 -4.51 -5.83
N VAL A 38 -11.45 -3.90 -4.84
CA VAL A 38 -10.00 -4.03 -4.69
C VAL A 38 -9.60 -5.48 -4.44
N LYS A 39 -10.34 -6.22 -3.59
CA LYS A 39 -10.09 -7.64 -3.34
C LYS A 39 -10.28 -8.50 -4.59
N GLY A 40 -11.37 -8.32 -5.32
CA GLY A 40 -11.63 -9.04 -6.57
C GLY A 40 -10.55 -8.77 -7.62
N SER A 41 -10.07 -7.54 -7.72
CA SER A 41 -8.96 -7.20 -8.61
C SER A 41 -7.62 -7.81 -8.17
N LEU A 42 -7.45 -8.13 -6.87
CA LEU A 42 -6.30 -8.90 -6.39
C LEU A 42 -6.39 -10.40 -6.69
N GLU A 43 -7.58 -10.96 -6.92
CA GLU A 43 -7.78 -12.38 -7.24
C GLU A 43 -7.44 -12.73 -8.69
N ILE A 44 -7.61 -11.77 -9.62
CA ILE A 44 -7.20 -11.91 -11.03
C ILE A 44 -5.68 -11.83 -11.22
N LEU A 45 -4.94 -11.36 -10.22
CA LEU A 45 -3.50 -11.24 -10.30
C LEU A 45 -2.83 -12.60 -10.09
N PRO A 46 -1.85 -12.98 -10.92
CA PRO A 46 -0.96 -14.10 -10.63
C PRO A 46 -0.39 -13.94 -9.21
N GLU A 47 -0.34 -15.03 -8.45
CA GLU A 47 0.00 -15.03 -7.02
C GLU A 47 1.29 -14.25 -6.71
N ARG A 48 2.31 -14.41 -7.55
CA ARG A 48 3.60 -13.72 -7.42
C ARG A 48 3.54 -12.20 -7.64
N TYR A 49 2.53 -11.70 -8.35
CA TYR A 49 2.33 -10.27 -8.55
C TYR A 49 1.53 -9.70 -7.38
N ALA A 50 0.47 -10.40 -6.97
CA ALA A 50 -0.36 -10.03 -5.84
C ALA A 50 0.46 -9.95 -4.53
N GLU A 51 1.41 -10.86 -4.32
CA GLU A 51 2.31 -10.83 -3.16
C GLU A 51 3.21 -9.59 -3.14
N CYS A 52 3.89 -9.27 -4.25
CA CYS A 52 4.73 -8.07 -4.34
C CYS A 52 3.91 -6.78 -4.14
N VAL A 53 2.71 -6.71 -4.70
CA VAL A 53 1.79 -5.57 -4.55
C VAL A 53 1.31 -5.45 -3.10
N ARG A 54 0.97 -6.57 -2.45
CA ARG A 54 0.57 -6.57 -1.04
C ARG A 54 1.65 -5.99 -0.14
N LEU A 55 2.87 -6.53 -0.25
CA LEU A 55 3.99 -6.07 0.56
C LEU A 55 4.34 -4.60 0.31
N TYR A 56 4.21 -4.14 -0.94
CA TYR A 56 4.50 -2.75 -1.30
C TYR A 56 3.44 -1.77 -0.81
N PHE A 57 2.15 -2.01 -1.11
CA PHE A 57 1.08 -1.04 -0.84
C PHE A 57 0.47 -1.17 0.55
N PHE A 58 0.39 -2.37 1.11
CA PHE A 58 -0.27 -2.61 2.41
C PHE A 58 0.72 -2.68 3.56
N ASN A 59 1.92 -3.23 3.31
CA ASN A 59 2.97 -3.31 4.33
C ASN A 59 3.99 -2.17 4.22
N SER A 60 3.82 -1.25 3.27
CA SER A 60 4.70 -0.08 3.05
C SER A 60 6.18 -0.44 2.90
N MET A 61 6.49 -1.64 2.39
CA MET A 61 7.86 -2.12 2.25
C MET A 61 8.50 -1.54 0.98
N SER A 62 9.77 -1.16 1.06
CA SER A 62 10.58 -0.79 -0.11
C SER A 62 10.84 -2.00 -1.02
N HIS A 63 11.16 -1.76 -2.29
CA HIS A 63 11.50 -2.85 -3.22
C HIS A 63 12.68 -3.70 -2.72
N GLU A 64 13.62 -3.06 -2.03
CA GLU A 64 14.80 -3.67 -1.43
C GLU A 64 14.43 -4.58 -0.25
N GLU A 65 13.49 -4.17 0.60
CA GLU A 65 12.99 -4.99 1.72
C GLU A 65 12.17 -6.17 1.21
N ILE A 66 11.32 -5.95 0.21
CA ILE A 66 10.57 -7.02 -0.45
C ILE A 66 11.54 -8.04 -1.05
N SER A 67 12.63 -7.57 -1.68
CA SER A 67 13.66 -8.44 -2.25
C SER A 67 14.34 -9.30 -1.19
N LYS A 68 14.65 -8.72 -0.02
CA LYS A 68 15.27 -9.44 1.09
C LYS A 68 14.34 -10.51 1.69
N VAL A 69 13.05 -10.22 1.81
CA VAL A 69 12.08 -11.14 2.44
C VAL A 69 11.61 -12.23 1.48
N THR A 70 11.42 -11.91 0.20
CA THR A 70 10.89 -12.86 -0.81
C THR A 70 11.99 -13.60 -1.58
N GLY A 71 13.23 -13.12 -1.53
CA GLY A 71 14.34 -13.61 -2.37
C GLY A 71 14.21 -13.24 -3.85
N ILE A 72 13.17 -12.49 -4.24
CA ILE A 72 12.96 -12.06 -5.63
C ILE A 72 13.86 -10.85 -5.92
N PRO A 73 14.55 -10.80 -7.08
CA PRO A 73 15.36 -9.64 -7.44
C PRO A 73 14.54 -8.34 -7.51
N VAL A 74 15.11 -7.23 -7.03
CA VAL A 74 14.47 -5.89 -7.05
C VAL A 74 13.89 -5.52 -8.43
N ASN A 75 14.60 -5.83 -9.52
CA ASN A 75 14.14 -5.55 -10.88
C ASN A 75 12.89 -6.36 -11.26
N THR A 76 12.80 -7.59 -10.78
CA THR A 76 11.63 -8.45 -10.96
C THR A 76 10.45 -7.94 -10.15
N ILE A 77 10.68 -7.49 -8.91
CA ILE A 77 9.63 -6.89 -8.06
C ILE A 77 9.06 -5.62 -8.72
N LYS A 78 9.92 -4.70 -9.18
CA LYS A 78 9.49 -3.51 -9.92
C LYS A 78 8.64 -3.88 -11.14
N SER A 79 9.05 -4.90 -11.88
CA SER A 79 8.32 -5.39 -13.04
C SER A 79 7.00 -6.07 -12.68
N HIS A 80 6.93 -6.80 -11.56
CA HIS A 80 5.70 -7.41 -11.04
C HIS A 80 4.70 -6.35 -10.61
N ILE A 81 5.13 -5.34 -9.85
CA ILE A 81 4.27 -4.23 -9.43
C ILE A 81 3.75 -3.46 -10.64
N PHE A 82 4.63 -3.17 -11.61
CA PHE A 82 4.23 -2.48 -12.84
C PHE A 82 3.19 -3.28 -13.64
N ARG A 83 3.42 -4.58 -13.84
CA ARG A 83 2.47 -5.46 -14.54
C ARG A 83 1.16 -5.59 -13.76
N ALA A 84 1.23 -5.66 -12.44
CA ALA A 84 0.04 -5.77 -11.61
C ALA A 84 -0.85 -4.53 -11.75
N LYS A 85 -0.26 -3.33 -11.71
CA LYS A 85 -0.96 -2.06 -11.95
C LYS A 85 -1.60 -1.93 -13.34
N LYS A 86 -1.22 -2.78 -14.31
CA LYS A 86 -1.81 -2.81 -15.65
C LYS A 86 -2.98 -3.80 -15.76
N ILE A 87 -3.06 -4.75 -14.82
CA ILE A 87 -4.12 -5.76 -14.75
C ILE A 87 -5.29 -5.23 -13.91
N LEU A 88 -4.98 -4.49 -12.84
CA LEU A 88 -5.92 -3.71 -12.03
C LEU A 88 -6.46 -2.52 -12.83
#